data_AF-A0A957RCQ5-F1
#
_entry.id   AF-A0A957RCQ5-F1
#
_cell.length_a   1.000
_cell.length_b   1.000
_cell.length_c   1.000
_cell.angle_alpha   90.00
_cell.angle_beta   90.00
_cell.angle_gamma   90.00
#
_symmetry.space_group_name_H-M   'P 1'
#
loop_
_entity.id
_entity.type
_entity.pdbx_description
1 polymer ?
#
loop_
_entity_poly.entity_id
_entity_poly.type
_entity_poly.pdbx_seq_one_letter_code
_entity_poly.pdbx_strand_id
1 'polypeptide(L)'
;MAVKTAGETGGRKASRFSEEGGSTLGLILKYVFLALVVGFLTFSGWQLLQDGSYPFAATFFITALFITLVYVRRTTVPLRWIAPGLIFLILFQIYPVVFTVYTAFTNYSTGRNVEKQVAIQSIENQTYVPEGAPTLNWTPLQADDGTAAIWVIDPATGEAHLAIPDQEWVPAADVPGLVLGPDGVPTSLDGYTVQANNQRFLFVSANQGVTFGTEEAGAQVTSTVEARETKQKYVFDPAQDAMVDQQTG
;
A
#
# COMPACT_ATOMS: atom_id res chain seq x y z
N MET A 1 -22.69 73.83 -66.81
CA MET A 1 -21.45 73.13 -66.42
C MET A 1 -21.74 72.34 -65.17
N ALA A 2 -21.75 71.01 -65.27
CA ALA A 2 -21.89 70.10 -64.14
C ALA A 2 -20.49 69.72 -63.63
N VAL A 3 -20.27 69.79 -62.32
CA VAL A 3 -19.17 69.07 -61.66
C VAL A 3 -19.74 68.32 -60.46
N LYS A 4 -19.60 67.00 -60.57
CA LYS A 4 -19.88 65.94 -59.61
C LYS A 4 -18.53 65.51 -59.04
N THR A 5 -18.43 65.32 -57.71
CA THR A 5 -17.72 64.21 -57.02
C THR A 5 -17.66 64.51 -55.52
N ALA A 6 -18.36 63.75 -54.69
CA ALA A 6 -17.89 62.55 -53.96
C ALA A 6 -17.28 62.96 -52.60
N GLY A 7 -17.90 62.72 -51.45
CA GLY A 7 -18.41 61.42 -51.00
C GLY A 7 -17.33 60.74 -50.17
N GLU A 8 -16.93 61.33 -49.04
CA GLU A 8 -16.01 60.72 -48.08
C GLU A 8 -16.70 59.55 -47.37
N THR A 9 -16.50 58.33 -47.87
CA THR A 9 -16.80 57.11 -47.14
C THR A 9 -15.68 56.82 -46.16
N GLY A 10 -15.98 56.95 -44.87
CA GLY A 10 -15.14 56.49 -43.78
C GLY A 10 -14.84 54.99 -43.91
N GLY A 11 -13.62 54.68 -44.34
CA GLY A 11 -13.10 53.32 -44.36
C GLY A 11 -12.87 52.85 -42.91
N ARG A 12 -13.78 52.01 -42.41
CA ARG A 12 -13.48 51.13 -41.28
C ARG A 12 -12.22 50.34 -41.63
N LYS A 13 -11.10 50.66 -40.99
CA LYS A 13 -9.93 49.78 -40.97
C LYS A 13 -10.42 48.45 -40.39
N ALA A 14 -10.61 47.46 -41.25
CA ALA A 14 -10.67 46.07 -40.83
C ALA A 14 -9.36 45.82 -40.08
N SER A 15 -9.44 45.70 -38.76
CA SER A 15 -8.36 45.16 -37.96
C SER A 15 -8.14 43.73 -38.46
N ARG A 16 -7.19 43.59 -39.38
CA ARG A 16 -6.58 42.29 -39.68
C ARG A 16 -6.06 41.80 -38.33
N PHE A 17 -6.81 40.88 -37.74
CA PHE A 17 -6.35 40.04 -36.66
C PHE A 17 -5.14 39.33 -37.24
N SER A 18 -3.95 39.84 -36.89
CA SER A 18 -2.68 39.39 -37.42
C SER A 18 -2.62 37.88 -37.27
N GLU A 19 -2.47 37.19 -38.40
CA GLU A 19 -1.96 35.83 -38.45
C GLU A 19 -0.65 35.81 -37.66
N GLU A 20 -0.70 35.31 -36.42
CA GLU A 20 0.51 34.98 -35.68
C GLU A 20 1.21 33.87 -36.44
N GLY A 21 2.25 34.25 -37.19
CA GLY A 21 3.28 33.36 -37.69
C GLY A 21 3.99 32.70 -36.51
N GLY A 22 3.37 31.67 -35.93
CA GLY A 22 4.03 30.78 -35.00
C GLY A 22 5.07 29.97 -35.77
N SER A 23 6.34 30.18 -35.45
CA SER A 23 7.43 29.31 -35.90
C SER A 23 7.00 27.85 -35.80
N THR A 24 7.14 27.09 -36.90
CA THR A 24 6.77 25.66 -36.96
C THR A 24 7.39 24.87 -35.81
N LEU A 25 8.59 25.27 -35.38
CA LEU A 25 9.29 24.74 -34.22
C LEU A 25 8.53 24.99 -32.90
N GLY A 26 7.94 26.16 -32.71
CA GLY A 26 7.14 26.47 -31.52
C GLY A 26 5.84 25.65 -31.45
N LEU A 27 5.23 25.39 -32.60
CA LEU A 27 4.06 24.53 -32.69
C LEU A 27 4.41 23.06 -32.39
N ILE A 28 5.52 22.56 -32.94
CA ILE A 28 6.04 21.22 -32.65
C ILE A 28 6.34 21.09 -31.16
N LEU A 29 7.10 22.03 -30.59
CA LEU A 29 7.47 22.00 -29.18
C LEU A 29 6.25 22.00 -28.26
N LYS A 30 5.22 22.80 -28.58
CA LYS A 30 3.96 22.83 -27.84
C LYS A 30 3.29 21.45 -27.83
N TYR A 31 3.16 20.79 -28.98
CA TYR A 31 2.48 19.49 -29.04
C TYR A 31 3.32 18.36 -28.45
N VAL A 32 4.65 18.40 -28.58
CA VAL A 32 5.54 17.45 -27.91
C VAL A 32 5.40 17.58 -26.40
N PHE A 33 5.46 18.80 -25.85
CA PHE A 33 5.27 19.02 -24.42
C PHE A 33 3.88 18.57 -23.94
N LEU A 34 2.83 18.91 -24.70
CA LEU A 34 1.47 18.47 -24.40
C LEU A 34 1.34 16.94 -24.41
N ALA A 35 1.92 16.27 -25.41
CA ALA A 35 1.93 14.82 -25.52
C ALA A 35 2.67 14.15 -24.36
N LEU A 36 3.79 14.73 -23.91
CA LEU A 36 4.52 14.26 -22.73
C LEU A 36 3.69 14.36 -21.46
N VAL A 37 3.02 15.50 -21.23
CA VAL A 37 2.17 15.69 -20.03
C VAL A 37 0.98 14.74 -20.05
N VAL A 38 0.25 14.66 -21.17
CA VAL A 38 -0.91 13.77 -21.31
C VAL A 38 -0.49 12.31 -21.24
N GLY A 39 0.64 11.95 -21.86
CA GLY A 39 1.23 10.62 -21.81
C GLY A 39 1.59 10.22 -20.38
N PHE A 40 2.25 11.11 -19.63
CA PHE A 40 2.55 10.90 -18.22
C PHE A 40 1.29 10.69 -17.38
N LEU A 41 0.27 11.56 -17.53
CA LEU A 41 -0.98 11.43 -16.78
C LEU A 41 -1.72 10.13 -17.09
N THR A 42 -1.76 9.74 -18.37
CA THR A 42 -2.44 8.52 -18.81
C THR A 42 -1.68 7.27 -18.34
N PHE A 43 -0.34 7.30 -18.41
CA PHE A 43 0.52 6.24 -17.88
C PHE A 43 0.36 6.06 -16.37
N SER A 44 0.41 7.16 -15.60
CA SER A 44 0.19 7.13 -14.15
C SER A 44 -1.22 6.66 -13.80
N GLY A 45 -2.24 7.11 -14.55
CA GLY A 45 -3.61 6.62 -14.41
C GLY A 45 -3.74 5.12 -14.69
N TRP A 46 -3.00 4.60 -15.67
CA TRP A 46 -2.95 3.17 -15.98
C TRP A 46 -2.29 2.35 -14.86
N GLN A 47 -1.18 2.82 -14.31
CA GLN A 47 -0.54 2.19 -13.15
C GLN A 47 -1.50 2.10 -11.96
N LEU A 48 -2.20 3.19 -11.64
CA LEU A 48 -3.17 3.23 -10.56
C LEU A 48 -4.38 2.30 -10.77
N LEU A 49 -4.77 2.02 -12.02
CA LEU A 49 -5.79 1.01 -12.32
C LEU A 49 -5.29 -0.39 -11.98
N GLN A 50 -4.02 -0.69 -12.26
CA GLN A 50 -3.42 -2.00 -11.94
C GLN A 50 -3.30 -2.19 -10.43
N ASP A 51 -3.02 -1.11 -9.70
CA ASP A 51 -2.94 -1.10 -8.23
C ASP A 51 -4.33 -1.15 -7.55
N GLY A 52 -5.43 -1.24 -8.32
CA GLY A 52 -6.81 -1.33 -7.81
C GLY A 52 -7.40 0.01 -7.34
N SER A 53 -6.71 1.12 -7.57
CA SER A 53 -7.08 2.44 -7.06
C SER A 53 -7.95 3.24 -8.04
N TYR A 54 -9.16 2.75 -8.25
CA TYR A 54 -10.07 3.27 -9.29
C TYR A 54 -10.38 4.79 -9.19
N PRO A 55 -10.65 5.38 -8.01
CA PRO A 55 -10.98 6.80 -7.92
C PRO A 55 -9.79 7.72 -8.30
N PHE A 56 -8.58 7.35 -7.90
CA PHE A 56 -7.39 8.12 -8.25
C PHE A 56 -7.06 7.98 -9.73
N ALA A 57 -7.13 6.75 -10.28
CA ALA A 57 -6.96 6.53 -11.71
C ALA A 57 -7.94 7.38 -12.55
N ALA A 58 -9.23 7.40 -12.19
CA ALA A 58 -10.24 8.22 -12.85
C ALA A 58 -9.87 9.71 -12.86
N THR A 59 -9.34 10.22 -11.74
CA THR A 59 -8.89 11.61 -11.63
C THR A 59 -7.77 11.95 -12.63
N PHE A 60 -6.80 11.05 -12.80
CA PHE A 60 -5.72 11.22 -13.78
C PHE A 60 -6.26 11.23 -15.22
N PHE A 61 -7.16 10.32 -15.59
CA PHE A 61 -7.76 10.30 -16.92
C PHE A 61 -8.64 11.52 -17.19
N ILE A 62 -9.45 11.95 -16.22
CA ILE A 62 -10.26 13.17 -16.34
C ILE A 62 -9.36 14.39 -16.52
N THR A 63 -8.26 14.47 -15.77
CA THR A 63 -7.29 15.56 -15.89
C THR A 63 -6.58 15.54 -17.24
N ALA A 64 -6.16 14.37 -17.72
CA ALA A 64 -5.55 14.19 -19.03
C ALA A 64 -6.51 14.62 -20.17
N LEU A 65 -7.79 14.21 -20.07
CA LEU A 65 -8.84 14.62 -20.99
C LEU A 65 -9.07 16.13 -20.95
N PHE A 66 -9.18 16.71 -19.75
CA PHE A 66 -9.35 18.15 -19.55
C PHE A 66 -8.22 18.94 -20.19
N ILE A 67 -6.96 18.59 -19.90
CA ILE A 67 -5.77 19.24 -20.49
C ILE A 67 -5.78 19.09 -22.01
N THR A 68 -6.08 17.90 -22.53
CA THR A 68 -6.17 17.68 -23.98
C THR A 68 -7.21 18.61 -24.61
N LEU A 69 -8.42 18.68 -24.05
CA LEU A 69 -9.49 19.53 -24.57
C LEU A 69 -9.14 21.03 -24.52
N VAL A 70 -8.52 21.50 -23.43
CA VAL A 70 -8.16 22.92 -23.22
C VAL A 70 -7.02 23.36 -24.14
N TYR A 71 -6.00 22.53 -24.36
CA TYR A 71 -4.79 22.93 -25.09
C TYR A 71 -4.83 22.64 -26.59
N VAL A 72 -5.67 21.68 -27.04
CA VAL A 72 -5.88 21.35 -28.46
C VAL A 72 -6.89 22.31 -29.11
N ARG A 73 -8.01 22.63 -28.47
CA ARG A 73 -9.04 23.51 -29.08
C ARG A 73 -8.54 24.94 -29.17
N ARG A 74 -8.73 25.60 -30.32
CA ARG A 74 -8.34 27.01 -30.53
C ARG A 74 -9.24 28.01 -29.80
N THR A 75 -10.46 27.63 -29.45
CA THR A 75 -11.47 28.51 -28.83
C THR A 75 -11.33 28.66 -27.31
N THR A 76 -10.53 27.83 -26.66
CA THR A 76 -10.35 27.77 -25.18
C THR A 76 -9.21 28.66 -24.68
N VAL A 77 -8.83 29.72 -25.42
CA VAL A 77 -7.70 30.59 -25.05
C VAL A 77 -7.82 31.15 -23.63
N PRO A 78 -8.97 31.67 -23.16
CA PRO A 78 -9.09 32.16 -21.77
C PRO A 78 -8.85 31.04 -20.74
N LEU A 79 -9.33 29.84 -21.04
CA LEU A 79 -9.24 28.70 -20.13
C LEU A 79 -7.80 28.20 -19.97
N ARG A 80 -6.94 28.35 -20.97
CA ARG A 80 -5.50 27.99 -20.87
C ARG A 80 -4.74 28.81 -19.84
N TRP A 81 -5.13 30.07 -19.64
CA TRP A 81 -4.51 30.95 -18.65
C TRP A 81 -4.98 30.66 -17.23
N ILE A 82 -6.25 30.24 -17.08
CA ILE A 82 -6.85 29.94 -15.78
C ILE A 82 -6.63 28.48 -15.38
N ALA A 83 -6.46 27.56 -16.33
CA ALA A 83 -6.37 26.12 -16.09
C ALA A 83 -5.37 25.72 -15.00
N PRO A 84 -4.14 26.25 -14.95
CA PRO A 84 -3.20 25.91 -13.87
C PRO A 84 -3.75 26.31 -12.49
N GLY A 85 -4.30 27.52 -12.38
CA GLY A 85 -4.90 28.01 -11.14
C GLY A 85 -6.18 27.25 -10.76
N LEU A 86 -6.99 26.86 -11.74
CA LEU A 86 -8.19 26.06 -11.54
C LEU A 86 -7.86 24.67 -11.01
N ILE A 87 -6.81 24.02 -11.56
CA ILE A 87 -6.33 22.73 -11.07
C ILE A 87 -5.92 22.85 -9.59
N PHE A 88 -5.11 23.86 -9.24
CA PHE A 88 -4.71 24.06 -7.84
C PHE A 88 -5.88 24.39 -6.92
N LEU A 89 -6.83 25.20 -7.37
CA LEU A 89 -8.04 25.52 -6.61
C LEU A 89 -8.86 24.26 -6.36
N ILE A 90 -9.04 23.40 -7.37
CA ILE A 90 -9.78 22.15 -7.21
C ILE A 90 -9.07 21.23 -6.23
N LEU A 91 -7.75 21.03 -6.39
CA LEU A 91 -6.97 20.10 -5.57
C LEU A 91 -6.81 20.54 -4.12
N PHE A 92 -6.60 21.84 -3.87
CA PHE A 92 -6.28 22.34 -2.53
C PHE A 92 -7.45 22.99 -1.79
N GLN A 93 -8.50 23.43 -2.50
CA GLN A 93 -9.64 24.08 -1.85
C GLN A 93 -10.92 23.26 -1.98
N ILE A 94 -11.29 22.88 -3.20
CA ILE A 94 -12.55 22.17 -3.42
C ILE A 94 -12.48 20.75 -2.88
N TYR A 95 -11.37 20.03 -3.12
CA TYR A 95 -11.20 18.66 -2.66
C TYR A 95 -11.30 18.53 -1.12
N PRO A 96 -10.57 19.31 -0.29
CA PRO A 96 -10.73 19.23 1.17
C PRO A 96 -12.13 19.56 1.66
N VAL A 97 -12.82 20.51 1.01
CA VAL A 97 -14.21 20.86 1.35
C VAL A 97 -15.14 19.69 1.06
N VAL A 98 -15.07 19.11 -0.14
CA VAL A 98 -15.89 17.95 -0.52
C VAL A 98 -15.58 16.74 0.37
N PHE A 99 -14.29 16.48 0.65
CA PHE A 99 -13.86 15.41 1.54
C PHE A 99 -14.41 15.58 2.97
N THR A 100 -14.42 16.81 3.49
CA THR A 100 -14.99 17.11 4.82
C THR A 100 -16.50 16.88 4.83
N VAL A 101 -17.21 17.34 3.80
CA VAL A 101 -18.65 17.11 3.65
C VAL A 101 -18.95 15.62 3.56
N TYR A 102 -18.21 14.86 2.73
CA TYR A 102 -18.35 13.41 2.64
C TYR A 102 -18.13 12.73 3.99
N THR A 103 -17.01 13.05 4.66
CA THR A 103 -16.66 12.48 5.96
C THR A 103 -17.73 12.78 7.03
N ALA A 104 -18.37 13.96 6.97
CA ALA A 104 -19.45 14.33 7.88
C ALA A 104 -20.72 13.44 7.77
N PHE A 105 -20.92 12.77 6.63
CA PHE A 105 -21.99 11.79 6.46
C PHE A 105 -21.55 10.35 6.77
N THR A 106 -20.29 10.15 7.14
CA THR A 106 -19.75 8.84 7.53
C THR A 106 -19.55 8.78 9.04
N ASN A 107 -19.54 7.56 9.61
CA ASN A 107 -19.19 7.35 11.01
C ASN A 107 -17.67 7.17 11.17
N TYR A 108 -16.91 8.16 10.69
CA TYR A 108 -15.45 8.22 10.80
C TYR A 108 -15.08 8.92 12.11
N SER A 109 -14.51 8.15 13.04
CA SER A 109 -14.11 8.62 14.37
C SER A 109 -12.89 7.83 14.87
N THR A 110 -12.33 8.23 16.01
CA THR A 110 -11.35 7.40 16.73
C THR A 110 -11.93 6.01 16.99
N GLY A 111 -11.22 4.96 16.58
CA GLY A 111 -11.68 3.55 16.64
C GLY A 111 -12.50 3.08 15.42
N ARG A 112 -12.77 3.96 14.44
CA ARG A 112 -13.53 3.68 13.22
C ARG A 112 -12.89 4.37 12.01
N ASN A 113 -11.59 4.16 11.85
CA ASN A 113 -10.74 4.89 10.93
C ASN A 113 -10.09 4.00 9.86
N VAL A 114 -10.48 2.73 9.81
CA VAL A 114 -9.99 1.75 8.83
C VAL A 114 -11.17 1.12 8.09
N GLU A 115 -10.89 0.62 6.89
CA GLU A 115 -11.89 -0.14 6.13
C GLU A 115 -12.17 -1.49 6.79
N LYS A 116 -13.36 -2.04 6.52
CA LYS A 116 -13.81 -3.31 7.11
C LYS A 116 -12.82 -4.45 6.87
N GLN A 117 -12.27 -4.56 5.67
CA GLN A 117 -11.31 -5.63 5.33
C GLN A 117 -10.03 -5.53 6.17
N VAL A 118 -9.50 -4.31 6.35
CA VAL A 118 -8.32 -4.07 7.19
C VAL A 118 -8.64 -4.34 8.66
N ALA A 119 -9.84 -3.99 9.12
CA ALA A 119 -10.29 -4.30 10.47
C ALA A 119 -10.41 -5.81 10.70
N ILE A 120 -10.97 -6.55 9.73
CA ILE A 120 -11.09 -8.01 9.77
C ILE A 120 -9.70 -8.64 9.92
N GLN A 121 -8.77 -8.32 9.02
CA GLN A 121 -7.40 -8.82 9.06
C GLN A 121 -6.71 -8.50 10.41
N SER A 122 -6.89 -7.28 10.92
CA SER A 122 -6.33 -6.90 12.22
C SER A 122 -6.90 -7.69 13.39
N ILE A 123 -8.16 -8.13 13.32
CA ILE A 123 -8.81 -8.95 14.35
C ILE A 123 -8.38 -10.41 14.21
N GLU A 124 -8.28 -10.92 12.99
CA GLU A 124 -7.80 -12.28 12.66
C GLU A 124 -6.34 -12.48 13.07
N ASN A 125 -5.51 -11.43 13.05
CA ASN A 125 -4.15 -11.49 13.56
C ASN A 125 -4.04 -11.66 15.09
N GLN A 126 -5.16 -11.59 15.83
CA GLN A 126 -5.13 -11.84 17.26
C GLN A 126 -5.02 -13.33 17.53
N THR A 127 -4.08 -13.70 18.38
CA THR A 127 -3.88 -15.08 18.81
C THR A 127 -4.18 -15.24 20.29
N TYR A 128 -4.41 -16.49 20.69
CA TYR A 128 -4.53 -16.87 22.09
C TYR A 128 -3.70 -18.12 22.38
N VAL A 129 -3.36 -18.33 23.64
CA VAL A 129 -2.72 -19.56 24.12
C VAL A 129 -3.84 -20.49 24.60
N PRO A 130 -4.04 -21.66 23.96
CA PRO A 130 -5.03 -22.64 24.40
C PRO A 130 -4.79 -23.15 25.83
N GLU A 131 -5.86 -23.53 26.53
CA GLU A 131 -5.72 -24.20 27.83
C GLU A 131 -4.99 -25.54 27.66
N GLY A 132 -3.91 -25.74 28.42
CA GLY A 132 -3.06 -26.93 28.31
C GLY A 132 -2.02 -26.88 27.18
N ALA A 133 -1.83 -25.74 26.51
CA ALA A 133 -0.80 -25.59 25.49
C ALA A 133 0.59 -25.95 26.06
N PRO A 134 1.39 -26.75 25.33
CA PRO A 134 2.72 -27.13 25.80
C PRO A 134 3.64 -25.91 25.91
N THR A 135 4.43 -25.88 26.97
CA THR A 135 5.55 -24.94 27.07
C THR A 135 6.69 -25.47 26.22
N LEU A 136 7.09 -24.69 25.21
CA LEU A 136 8.12 -25.08 24.26
C LEU A 136 9.44 -24.41 24.63
N ASN A 137 10.52 -25.19 24.56
CA ASN A 137 11.87 -24.63 24.63
C ASN A 137 12.20 -24.03 23.28
N TRP A 138 12.81 -22.84 23.27
CA TRP A 138 13.13 -22.16 22.02
C TRP A 138 14.54 -21.61 21.98
N THR A 139 15.11 -21.51 20.77
CA THR A 139 16.40 -20.87 20.52
C THR A 139 16.26 -19.85 19.38
N PRO A 140 16.73 -18.61 19.54
CA PRO A 140 16.67 -17.59 18.49
C PRO A 140 17.58 -17.96 17.31
N LEU A 141 17.03 -17.84 16.11
CA LEU A 141 17.74 -17.97 14.84
C LEU A 141 17.57 -16.67 14.05
N GLN A 142 18.54 -16.35 13.20
CA GLN A 142 18.43 -15.28 12.22
C GLN A 142 18.77 -15.83 10.85
N ALA A 143 17.85 -15.69 9.90
CA ALA A 143 18.08 -16.04 8.51
C ALA A 143 19.09 -15.08 7.87
N ASP A 144 19.75 -15.52 6.80
CA ASP A 144 20.74 -14.71 6.06
C ASP A 144 20.13 -13.43 5.45
N ASP A 145 18.82 -13.40 5.21
CA ASP A 145 18.07 -12.22 4.76
C ASP A 145 17.69 -11.25 5.90
N GLY A 146 18.02 -11.62 7.14
CA GLY A 146 17.72 -10.86 8.35
C GLY A 146 16.41 -11.25 9.04
N THR A 147 15.61 -12.16 8.48
CA THR A 147 14.34 -12.64 9.06
C THR A 147 14.59 -13.35 10.38
N ALA A 148 13.78 -13.04 11.40
CA ALA A 148 13.82 -13.73 12.68
C ALA A 148 13.13 -15.09 12.56
N ALA A 149 13.77 -16.14 13.08
CA ALA A 149 13.19 -17.47 13.19
C ALA A 149 13.47 -18.03 14.59
N ILE A 150 12.74 -19.07 14.97
CA ILE A 150 13.02 -19.78 16.22
C ILE A 150 13.14 -21.28 15.96
N TRP A 151 14.11 -21.90 16.64
CA TRP A 151 14.12 -23.33 16.82
C TRP A 151 13.24 -23.67 18.01
N VAL A 152 12.35 -24.64 17.87
CA VAL A 152 11.37 -25.01 18.88
C VAL A 152 11.55 -26.49 19.22
N ILE A 153 11.57 -26.83 20.51
CA ILE A 153 11.65 -28.20 21.00
C ILE A 153 10.51 -28.41 21.99
N ASP A 154 9.68 -29.41 21.73
CA ASP A 154 8.67 -29.85 22.68
C ASP A 154 9.33 -30.73 23.78
N PRO A 155 9.35 -30.30 25.05
CA PRO A 155 9.95 -31.08 26.12
C PRO A 155 9.20 -32.38 26.45
N ALA A 156 7.94 -32.53 26.03
CA ALA A 156 7.15 -33.74 26.30
C ALA A 156 7.44 -34.86 25.28
N THR A 157 7.56 -34.50 24.00
CA THR A 157 7.79 -35.47 22.90
C THR A 157 9.26 -35.55 22.48
N GLY A 158 10.04 -34.49 22.73
CA GLY A 158 11.41 -34.34 22.22
C GLY A 158 11.46 -33.94 20.74
N GLU A 159 10.32 -33.68 20.10
CA GLU A 159 10.25 -33.27 18.71
C GLU A 159 10.74 -31.83 18.55
N ALA A 160 11.54 -31.61 17.50
CA ALA A 160 12.15 -30.33 17.22
C ALA A 160 11.75 -29.83 15.84
N HIS A 161 11.47 -28.53 15.76
CA HIS A 161 10.95 -27.87 14.56
C HIS A 161 11.63 -26.52 14.36
N LEU A 162 11.81 -26.14 13.10
CA LEU A 162 12.14 -24.78 12.70
C LEU A 162 10.83 -24.02 12.44
N ALA A 163 10.62 -22.94 13.19
CA ALA A 163 9.45 -22.08 13.07
C ALA A 163 9.86 -20.71 12.51
N ILE A 164 9.27 -20.38 11.37
CA ILE A 164 9.48 -19.14 10.63
C ILE A 164 8.13 -18.39 10.61
N PRO A 165 8.08 -17.06 10.73
CA PRO A 165 6.83 -16.31 10.64
C PRO A 165 6.11 -16.60 9.31
N ASP A 166 4.79 -16.76 9.39
CA ASP A 166 3.88 -16.99 8.26
C ASP A 166 4.19 -18.25 7.43
N GLN A 167 4.91 -19.23 8.00
CA GLN A 167 5.24 -20.50 7.35
C GLN A 167 4.91 -21.70 8.24
N GLU A 168 4.63 -22.84 7.61
CA GLU A 168 4.47 -24.09 8.33
C GLU A 168 5.77 -24.50 9.01
N TRP A 169 5.65 -25.10 10.19
CA TRP A 169 6.81 -25.59 10.94
C TRP A 169 7.52 -26.68 10.14
N VAL A 170 8.84 -26.51 9.98
CA VAL A 170 9.66 -27.49 9.28
C VAL A 170 10.21 -28.49 10.30
N PRO A 171 9.89 -29.79 10.19
CA PRO A 171 10.45 -30.81 11.07
C PRO A 171 11.97 -30.84 11.00
N ALA A 172 12.64 -31.11 12.12
CA ALA A 172 14.11 -31.17 12.17
C ALA A 172 14.74 -32.09 11.10
N ALA A 173 14.05 -33.16 10.71
CA ALA A 173 14.51 -34.09 9.68
C ALA A 173 14.62 -33.47 8.28
N ASP A 174 13.83 -32.42 8.01
CA ASP A 174 13.72 -31.78 6.70
C ASP A 174 14.55 -30.49 6.63
N VAL A 175 15.21 -30.09 7.72
CA VAL A 175 16.04 -28.88 7.78
C VAL A 175 17.42 -29.14 7.16
N PRO A 176 17.78 -28.47 6.05
CA PRO A 176 19.07 -28.66 5.39
C PRO A 176 20.24 -28.20 6.27
N GLY A 177 21.34 -28.97 6.23
CA GLY A 177 22.58 -28.62 6.94
C GLY A 177 22.48 -28.63 8.47
N LEU A 178 21.41 -29.17 9.03
CA LEU A 178 21.18 -29.19 10.47
C LEU A 178 22.23 -30.04 11.20
N VAL A 179 22.94 -29.41 12.13
CA VAL A 179 23.84 -30.06 13.09
C VAL A 179 23.38 -29.75 14.50
N LEU A 180 22.90 -30.75 15.21
CA LEU A 180 22.40 -30.60 16.59
C LEU A 180 23.52 -30.82 17.62
N GLY A 181 23.47 -30.03 18.68
CA GLY A 181 24.28 -30.20 19.89
C GLY A 181 23.74 -31.31 20.81
N PRO A 182 24.46 -31.64 21.89
CA PRO A 182 24.06 -32.67 22.86
C PRO A 182 22.73 -32.40 23.56
N ASP A 183 22.28 -31.16 23.55
CA ASP A 183 21.06 -30.62 24.15
C ASP A 183 19.89 -30.52 23.15
N GLY A 184 20.06 -30.99 21.92
CA GLY A 184 19.05 -30.89 20.86
C GLY A 184 18.90 -29.50 20.26
N VAL A 185 19.80 -28.57 20.61
CA VAL A 185 19.84 -27.21 20.07
C VAL A 185 20.71 -27.19 18.80
N PRO A 186 20.32 -26.48 17.72
CA PRO A 186 21.14 -26.37 16.53
C PRO A 186 22.45 -25.65 16.83
N THR A 187 23.54 -26.20 16.34
CA THR A 187 24.86 -25.55 16.32
C THR A 187 25.15 -24.91 14.96
N SER A 188 24.57 -25.47 13.90
CA SER A 188 24.62 -24.98 12.53
C SER A 188 23.38 -25.46 11.77
N LEU A 189 22.89 -24.65 10.86
CA LEU A 189 21.90 -25.02 9.85
C LEU A 189 22.08 -24.12 8.62
N ASP A 190 21.68 -24.60 7.44
CA ASP A 190 21.90 -23.83 6.21
C ASP A 190 20.96 -22.62 6.16
N GLY A 191 21.53 -21.44 5.87
CA GLY A 191 20.77 -20.20 5.70
C GLY A 191 20.38 -19.49 7.00
N TYR A 192 20.80 -19.98 8.17
CA TYR A 192 20.52 -19.32 9.45
C TYR A 192 21.73 -19.33 10.39
N THR A 193 21.84 -18.24 11.14
CA THR A 193 22.78 -18.09 12.25
C THR A 193 22.07 -18.29 13.58
N VAL A 194 22.59 -19.20 14.40
CA VAL A 194 22.11 -19.43 15.77
C VAL A 194 22.56 -18.28 16.65
N GLN A 195 21.62 -17.59 17.30
CA GLN A 195 21.94 -16.44 18.13
C GLN A 195 22.33 -16.85 19.54
N ALA A 196 23.29 -16.12 20.12
CA ALA A 196 23.80 -16.41 21.44
C ALA A 196 22.78 -16.10 22.54
N ASN A 197 22.87 -16.82 23.67
CA ASN A 197 21.92 -16.70 24.79
C ASN A 197 21.78 -15.27 25.35
N ASN A 198 22.85 -14.47 25.31
CA ASN A 198 22.82 -13.07 25.74
C ASN A 198 21.98 -12.14 24.84
N GLN A 199 21.62 -12.58 23.63
CA GLN A 199 20.78 -11.82 22.71
C GLN A 199 19.29 -12.20 22.80
N ARG A 200 18.92 -13.23 23.58
CA ARG A 200 17.52 -13.66 23.72
C ARG A 200 16.62 -12.54 24.21
N PHE A 201 17.08 -11.70 25.13
CA PHE A 201 16.30 -10.55 25.59
C PHE A 201 15.99 -9.55 24.47
N LEU A 202 16.99 -9.23 23.64
CA LEU A 202 16.80 -8.34 22.49
C LEU A 202 15.88 -8.96 21.44
N PHE A 203 16.02 -10.27 21.20
CA PHE A 203 15.15 -11.02 20.30
C PHE A 203 13.69 -10.98 20.75
N VAL A 204 13.41 -11.26 22.03
CA VAL A 204 12.05 -11.18 22.58
C VAL A 204 11.51 -9.75 22.46
N SER A 205 12.32 -8.75 22.79
CA SER A 205 11.90 -7.35 22.69
C SER A 205 11.59 -6.92 21.26
N ALA A 206 12.30 -7.44 20.27
CA ALA A 206 12.10 -7.10 18.86
C ALA A 206 10.92 -7.86 18.23
N ASN A 207 10.55 -9.03 18.78
CA ASN A 207 9.56 -9.94 18.21
C ASN A 207 8.34 -10.14 19.12
N GLN A 208 7.95 -9.12 19.88
CA GLN A 208 6.75 -9.17 20.72
C GLN A 208 5.49 -9.28 19.84
N GLY A 209 4.67 -10.30 20.09
CA GLY A 209 3.44 -10.55 19.33
C GLY A 209 3.67 -11.17 17.94
N VAL A 210 4.89 -11.53 17.59
CA VAL A 210 5.19 -12.28 16.36
C VAL A 210 4.88 -13.76 16.60
N THR A 211 4.02 -14.31 15.75
CA THR A 211 3.76 -15.75 15.67
C THR A 211 4.78 -16.38 14.74
N PHE A 212 5.58 -17.30 15.25
CA PHE A 212 6.50 -18.11 14.45
C PHE A 212 5.77 -19.40 14.06
N GLY A 213 5.29 -19.47 12.82
CA GLY A 213 4.40 -20.51 12.34
C GLY A 213 3.28 -19.95 11.48
N THR A 214 2.26 -20.78 11.25
CA THR A 214 1.01 -20.38 10.60
C THR A 214 0.04 -19.77 11.62
N GLU A 215 -1.03 -19.14 11.12
CA GLU A 215 -2.12 -18.61 11.97
C GLU A 215 -2.83 -19.72 12.77
N GLU A 216 -2.92 -20.93 12.20
CA GLU A 216 -3.59 -22.08 12.83
C GLU A 216 -2.67 -22.83 13.81
N ALA A 217 -1.36 -22.86 13.53
CA ALA A 217 -0.35 -23.54 14.32
C ALA A 217 0.95 -22.73 14.31
N GLY A 218 1.20 -22.02 15.40
CA GLY A 218 2.42 -21.24 15.59
C GLY A 218 2.82 -21.11 17.05
N ALA A 219 4.02 -20.57 17.29
CA ALA A 219 4.54 -20.35 18.63
C ALA A 219 4.86 -18.86 18.81
N GLN A 220 4.45 -18.32 19.96
CA GLN A 220 4.88 -17.00 20.39
C GLN A 220 5.85 -17.11 21.54
N VAL A 221 6.93 -16.34 21.45
CA VAL A 221 7.92 -16.24 22.50
C VAL A 221 7.38 -15.33 23.60
N THR A 222 7.05 -15.89 24.75
CA THR A 222 6.50 -15.13 25.89
C THR A 222 7.59 -14.67 26.86
N SER A 223 8.72 -15.37 26.90
CA SER A 223 9.84 -15.05 27.78
C SER A 223 11.17 -15.45 27.15
N THR A 224 12.27 -15.08 27.82
CA THR A 224 13.63 -15.47 27.40
C THR A 224 13.92 -16.95 27.53
N VAL A 225 12.99 -17.77 28.02
CA VAL A 225 13.21 -19.21 28.26
C VAL A 225 12.11 -20.08 27.64
N GLU A 226 10.89 -19.56 27.58
CA GLU A 226 9.70 -20.30 27.14
C GLU A 226 9.05 -19.63 25.93
N ALA A 227 8.59 -20.47 25.01
CA ALA A 227 7.62 -20.14 23.98
C ALA A 227 6.34 -20.94 24.24
N ARG A 228 5.21 -20.45 23.78
CA ARG A 228 3.93 -21.16 23.89
C ARG A 228 3.31 -21.28 22.52
N GLU A 229 2.68 -22.43 22.29
CA GLU A 229 1.84 -22.61 21.11
C GLU A 229 0.65 -21.65 21.19
N THR A 230 0.39 -20.98 20.08
CA THR A 230 -0.70 -20.02 19.92
C THR A 230 -1.54 -20.41 18.73
N LYS A 231 -2.85 -20.17 18.85
CA LYS A 231 -3.81 -20.34 17.77
C LYS A 231 -4.48 -19.02 17.47
N GLN A 232 -4.92 -18.84 16.22
CA GLN A 232 -5.78 -17.73 15.83
C GLN A 232 -7.03 -17.69 16.70
N LYS A 233 -7.32 -16.51 17.25
CA LYS A 233 -8.43 -16.31 18.19
C LYS A 233 -9.74 -16.08 17.47
N TYR A 234 -9.74 -15.28 16.40
CA TYR A 234 -10.96 -14.95 15.68
C TYR A 234 -10.85 -15.36 14.23
N VAL A 235 -11.92 -15.94 13.71
CA VAL A 235 -12.06 -16.28 12.29
C VAL A 235 -13.31 -15.59 11.75
N PHE A 236 -13.19 -14.86 10.65
CA PHE A 236 -14.33 -14.22 10.03
C PHE A 236 -15.17 -15.22 9.23
N ASP A 237 -16.47 -15.29 9.50
CA ASP A 237 -17.45 -16.04 8.70
C ASP A 237 -18.17 -15.09 7.72
N PRO A 238 -17.90 -15.18 6.41
CA PRO A 238 -18.54 -14.34 5.39
C PRO A 238 -20.04 -14.59 5.23
N ALA A 239 -20.54 -15.78 5.60
CA ALA A 239 -21.96 -16.13 5.45
C ALA A 239 -22.82 -15.49 6.54
N GLN A 240 -22.28 -15.34 7.74
CA GLN A 240 -22.95 -14.74 8.88
C GLN A 240 -22.58 -13.27 9.11
N ASP A 241 -21.57 -12.77 8.40
CA ASP A 241 -20.94 -11.46 8.62
C ASP A 241 -20.51 -11.26 10.08
N ALA A 242 -19.88 -12.29 10.64
CA ALA A 242 -19.55 -12.37 12.07
C ALA A 242 -18.12 -12.86 12.31
N MET A 243 -17.54 -12.43 13.42
CA MET A 243 -16.28 -12.98 13.94
C MET A 243 -16.62 -14.13 14.90
N VAL A 244 -16.04 -15.30 14.65
CA VAL A 244 -16.18 -16.47 15.50
C VAL A 244 -14.98 -16.55 16.43
N ASP A 245 -15.21 -16.50 17.74
CA ASP A 245 -14.16 -16.67 18.76
C ASP A 245 -13.86 -18.17 18.92
N GLN A 246 -12.64 -18.58 18.57
CA GLN A 246 -12.17 -19.96 18.65
C GLN A 246 -11.92 -20.42 20.10
N GLN A 247 -11.84 -19.48 21.05
CA GLN A 247 -11.66 -19.78 22.47
C GLN A 247 -13.00 -20.04 23.18
N THR A 248 -14.05 -19.27 22.87
CA THR A 248 -15.33 -19.34 23.60
C THR A 248 -16.49 -19.89 22.78
N GLY A 249 -16.36 -19.97 21.46
CA GLY A 249 -17.50 -20.10 20.55
C GLY A 249 -18.37 -18.85 20.52
#